data_AF-A0A3R7AC66-F1
#
_entry.id   AF-A0A3R7AC66-F1
#
_cell.length_a   1.000
_cell.length_b   1.000
_cell.length_c   1.000
_cell.angle_alpha   90.00
_cell.angle_beta   90.00
_cell.angle_gamma   90.00
#
_symmetry.space_group_name_H-M   'P 1'
#
loop_
_entity.id
_entity.type
_entity.pdbx_description
1 polymer ?
#
loop_
_entity_poly.entity_id
_entity_poly.type
_entity_poly.pdbx_seq_one_letter_code
_entity_poly.pdbx_strand_id
1 'polypeptide(L)'
;MIQSLFIITSTGETIIEKHWRGTTNRTICDYFVEEVNRHKLREISPLFVIEFLHRVVAVFKEYFGKFEESVIKDNFSTVYQLLEEMLDNGYPLTTEPNALKAMVAPPPGAVGRLAAMGRSGVSDSLPDGALSNIPWRKAGVKYSQNEIYFDVIEEIDAIVDANGEMLQCEVHGAIHGNCRLSGVPDLTMVFRDPSVIDDCSFHPCVRYARYEHDRVISFVPPDGVFE
;
A
#
# COMPACT_ATOMS: atom_id res chain seq x y z
N MET A 1 -6.11 -18.27 -1.10
CA MET A 1 -7.18 -17.86 -2.03
C MET A 1 -8.45 -17.58 -1.22
N ILE A 2 -8.94 -16.33 -1.27
CA ILE A 2 -10.05 -15.83 -0.46
C ILE A 2 -11.38 -16.41 -0.99
N GLN A 3 -12.17 -17.06 -0.13
CA GLN A 3 -13.45 -17.65 -0.51
C GLN A 3 -14.61 -16.66 -0.37
N SER A 4 -14.61 -15.92 0.73
CA SER A 4 -15.62 -14.92 1.06
C SER A 4 -14.97 -13.78 1.85
N LEU A 5 -15.49 -12.57 1.70
CA LEU A 5 -15.11 -11.37 2.43
C LEU A 5 -16.36 -10.86 3.14
N PHE A 6 -16.20 -10.61 4.43
CA PHE A 6 -17.25 -10.00 5.24
C PHE A 6 -16.74 -8.66 5.75
N ILE A 7 -17.53 -7.61 5.57
CA ILE A 7 -17.37 -6.33 6.27
C ILE A 7 -18.40 -6.32 7.38
N ILE A 8 -17.94 -6.20 8.62
CA ILE A 8 -18.79 -6.19 9.82
C ILE A 8 -18.72 -4.84 10.53
N THR A 9 -19.82 -4.43 11.14
CA THR A 9 -19.88 -3.28 12.04
C THR A 9 -19.12 -3.56 13.34
N SER A 10 -18.85 -2.52 14.13
CA SER A 10 -18.35 -2.64 15.50
C SER A 10 -19.32 -3.38 16.46
N THR A 11 -20.58 -3.53 16.06
CA THR A 11 -21.61 -4.30 16.78
C THR A 11 -21.70 -5.76 16.33
N GLY A 12 -20.90 -6.17 15.34
CA GLY A 12 -20.87 -7.54 14.82
C GLY A 12 -21.90 -7.84 13.72
N GLU A 13 -22.57 -6.82 13.19
CA GLU A 13 -23.52 -6.98 12.08
C GLU A 13 -22.80 -6.92 10.74
N THR A 14 -23.11 -7.87 9.84
CA THR A 14 -22.52 -7.92 8.49
C THR A 14 -23.12 -6.83 7.62
N ILE A 15 -22.27 -5.89 7.19
CA ILE A 15 -22.60 -4.79 6.26
C ILE A 15 -22.50 -5.26 4.81
N ILE A 16 -21.42 -5.97 4.47
CA ILE A 16 -21.19 -6.52 3.13
C ILE A 16 -20.71 -7.95 3.28
N GLU A 17 -21.32 -8.85 2.52
CA GLU A 17 -20.76 -10.17 2.26
C GLU A 17 -20.55 -10.31 0.76
N LYS A 18 -19.32 -10.67 0.37
CA LYS A 18 -19.03 -11.04 -0.99
C LYS A 18 -18.44 -12.44 -0.99
N HIS A 19 -19.08 -13.30 -1.76
CA HIS A 19 -18.67 -14.69 -1.94
C HIS A 19 -18.07 -14.83 -3.33
N TRP A 20 -16.83 -15.29 -3.42
CA TRP A 20 -16.21 -15.64 -4.68
C TRP A 20 -16.36 -17.13 -4.98
N ARG A 21 -16.50 -17.99 -3.94
CA ARG A 21 -16.82 -19.42 -4.09
C ARG A 21 -17.65 -19.98 -2.93
N GLY A 22 -18.96 -20.18 -3.16
CA GLY A 22 -19.89 -20.82 -2.21
C GLY A 22 -20.44 -19.89 -1.10
N THR A 23 -21.55 -20.27 -0.46
CA THR A 23 -22.22 -19.52 0.62
C THR A 23 -21.81 -20.02 2.00
N THR A 24 -21.39 -19.14 2.91
CA THR A 24 -20.92 -19.49 4.27
C THR A 24 -21.94 -19.03 5.31
N ASN A 25 -22.36 -19.92 6.23
CA ASN A 25 -23.44 -19.66 7.21
C ASN A 25 -22.92 -19.12 8.57
N ARG A 26 -23.77 -18.36 9.28
CA ARG A 26 -23.54 -17.60 10.52
C ARG A 26 -23.17 -18.42 11.79
N THR A 27 -23.06 -19.74 11.73
CA THR A 27 -22.82 -20.63 12.90
C THR A 27 -21.32 -20.86 13.23
N ILE A 28 -20.49 -19.84 12.99
CA ILE A 28 -19.06 -19.94 12.65
C ILE A 28 -18.12 -20.59 13.71
N CYS A 29 -18.51 -20.77 14.97
CA CYS A 29 -17.58 -21.33 15.98
C CYS A 29 -17.30 -22.83 15.81
N ASP A 30 -18.31 -23.67 15.52
CA ASP A 30 -18.08 -25.12 15.34
C ASP A 30 -17.42 -25.43 13.99
N TYR A 31 -17.72 -24.63 12.96
CA TYR A 31 -17.09 -24.71 11.65
C TYR A 31 -15.62 -24.26 11.66
N PHE A 32 -15.25 -23.31 12.51
CA PHE A 32 -13.84 -22.89 12.65
C PHE A 32 -12.95 -24.06 13.10
N VAL A 33 -13.39 -24.85 14.08
CA VAL A 33 -12.64 -26.03 14.56
C VAL A 33 -12.67 -27.18 13.54
N GLU A 34 -13.76 -27.35 12.80
CA GLU A 34 -13.86 -28.37 11.75
C GLU A 34 -13.03 -28.00 10.49
N GLU A 35 -12.97 -26.72 10.12
CA GLU A 35 -12.18 -26.21 8.99
C GLU A 35 -10.68 -26.15 9.29
N VAL A 36 -10.29 -25.75 10.49
CA VAL A 36 -8.89 -25.83 10.96
C VAL A 36 -8.39 -27.27 10.89
N ASN A 37 -9.25 -28.25 11.17
CA ASN A 37 -8.92 -29.67 11.05
C ASN A 37 -9.01 -30.22 9.62
N ARG A 38 -9.91 -29.70 8.76
CA ARG A 38 -10.03 -30.09 7.33
C ARG A 38 -8.93 -29.50 6.45
N HIS A 39 -8.41 -28.31 6.74
CA HIS A 39 -7.50 -27.55 5.88
C HIS A 39 -6.03 -27.53 6.32
N LYS A 40 -5.56 -28.57 7.03
CA LYS A 40 -4.13 -28.80 7.35
C LYS A 40 -3.14 -28.68 6.17
N LEU A 41 -3.63 -28.59 4.93
CA LEU A 41 -2.83 -28.51 3.69
C LEU A 41 -2.92 -27.16 2.95
N ARG A 42 -3.60 -26.14 3.50
CA ARG A 42 -3.70 -24.80 2.88
C ARG A 42 -3.48 -23.68 3.89
N GLU A 43 -2.36 -23.75 4.61
CA GLU A 43 -1.88 -22.64 5.41
C GLU A 43 -1.55 -21.46 4.48
N ILE A 44 -2.16 -20.31 4.74
CA ILE A 44 -1.80 -19.04 4.12
C ILE A 44 -1.22 -18.19 5.25
N SER A 45 -0.10 -17.53 5.00
CA SER A 45 0.48 -16.60 5.97
C SER A 45 -0.57 -15.56 6.37
N PRO A 46 -0.91 -15.43 7.67
CA PRO A 46 -1.85 -14.39 8.12
C PRO A 46 -1.39 -12.98 7.73
N LEU A 47 -0.08 -12.76 7.73
CA LEU A 47 0.53 -11.48 7.32
C LEU A 47 0.20 -11.11 5.87
N PHE A 48 0.08 -12.10 4.98
CA PHE A 48 -0.31 -11.83 3.60
C PHE A 48 -1.73 -11.25 3.50
N VAL A 49 -2.66 -11.78 4.31
CA VAL A 49 -4.04 -11.27 4.35
C VAL A 49 -4.06 -9.88 4.97
N ILE A 50 -3.34 -9.68 6.07
CA ILE A 50 -3.27 -8.40 6.78
C ILE A 50 -2.67 -7.31 5.88
N GLU A 51 -1.54 -7.56 5.23
CA GLU A 51 -0.90 -6.61 4.31
C GLU A 51 -1.84 -6.25 3.16
N PHE A 52 -2.52 -7.24 2.57
CA PHE A 52 -3.49 -6.97 1.50
C PHE A 52 -4.63 -6.07 1.98
N LEU A 53 -5.15 -6.27 3.20
CA LEU A 53 -6.19 -5.41 3.75
C LEU A 53 -5.70 -3.97 3.98
N HIS A 54 -4.49 -3.80 4.52
CA HIS A 54 -3.88 -2.47 4.65
C HIS A 54 -3.73 -1.80 3.28
N ARG A 55 -3.33 -2.57 2.26
CA ARG A 55 -3.17 -2.08 0.89
C ARG A 55 -4.48 -1.64 0.25
N VAL A 56 -5.58 -2.39 0.46
CA VAL A 56 -6.93 -1.98 0.02
C VAL A 56 -7.32 -0.63 0.62
N VAL A 57 -7.12 -0.46 1.93
CA VAL A 57 -7.44 0.79 2.62
C VAL A 57 -6.58 1.95 2.10
N ALA A 58 -5.28 1.73 1.87
CA ALA A 58 -4.38 2.73 1.31
C ALA A 58 -4.83 3.18 -0.09
N VAL A 59 -5.14 2.24 -0.99
CA VAL A 59 -5.65 2.54 -2.34
C VAL A 59 -6.94 3.34 -2.27
N PHE A 60 -7.87 2.97 -1.38
CA PHE A 60 -9.15 3.68 -1.27
C PHE A 60 -8.98 5.09 -0.73
N LYS A 61 -8.11 5.30 0.26
CA LYS A 61 -7.75 6.65 0.73
C LYS A 61 -7.14 7.48 -0.40
N GLU A 62 -6.34 6.89 -1.27
CA GLU A 62 -5.74 7.62 -2.39
C GLU A 62 -6.74 7.94 -3.52
N TYR A 63 -7.71 7.04 -3.77
CA TYR A 63 -8.75 7.26 -4.79
C TYR A 63 -9.83 8.25 -4.34
N PHE A 64 -10.25 8.15 -3.08
CA PHE A 64 -11.42 8.86 -2.58
C PHE A 64 -11.08 9.94 -1.54
N GLY A 65 -9.81 10.07 -1.16
CA GLY A 65 -9.31 10.99 -0.12
C GLY A 65 -9.58 10.51 1.31
N LYS A 66 -10.73 9.85 1.53
CA LYS A 66 -11.14 9.33 2.84
C LYS A 66 -11.71 7.92 2.70
N PHE A 67 -11.61 7.15 3.78
CA PHE A 67 -12.21 5.83 3.89
C PHE A 67 -13.36 5.89 4.92
N GLU A 68 -14.55 6.26 4.44
CA GLU A 68 -15.78 6.42 5.22
C GLU A 68 -16.94 5.70 4.52
N GLU A 69 -17.95 5.27 5.28
CA GLU A 69 -19.06 4.45 4.75
C GLU A 69 -19.83 5.14 3.62
N SER A 70 -20.13 6.44 3.76
CA SER A 70 -20.82 7.23 2.73
C SER A 70 -20.02 7.26 1.43
N VAL A 71 -18.72 7.52 1.52
CA VAL A 71 -17.80 7.60 0.37
C VAL A 71 -17.75 6.28 -0.39
N ILE A 72 -17.70 5.15 0.32
CA ILE A 72 -17.69 3.82 -0.31
C ILE A 72 -19.03 3.51 -0.98
N LYS A 73 -20.15 3.86 -0.36
CA LYS A 73 -21.50 3.68 -0.95
C LYS A 73 -21.70 4.54 -2.19
N ASP A 74 -21.26 5.79 -2.15
CA ASP A 74 -21.39 6.74 -3.25
C ASP A 74 -20.52 6.36 -4.46
N ASN A 75 -19.40 5.65 -4.22
CA ASN A 75 -18.45 5.22 -5.25
C ASN A 75 -18.45 3.69 -5.49
N PHE A 76 -19.56 3.02 -5.18
CA PHE A 76 -19.67 1.55 -5.17
C PHE A 76 -19.14 0.87 -6.44
N SER A 77 -19.43 1.40 -7.62
CA SER A 77 -18.96 0.84 -8.89
C SER A 77 -17.43 0.86 -9.02
N THR A 78 -16.78 1.96 -8.62
CA THR A 78 -15.32 2.09 -8.69
C THR A 78 -14.64 1.19 -7.67
N VAL A 79 -15.21 1.10 -6.47
CA VAL A 79 -14.73 0.19 -5.42
C VAL A 79 -14.68 -1.26 -5.91
N TYR A 80 -15.74 -1.73 -6.60
CA TYR A 80 -15.76 -3.08 -7.15
C TYR A 80 -14.70 -3.30 -8.23
N GLN A 81 -14.55 -2.35 -9.16
CA GLN A 81 -13.53 -2.42 -10.19
C GLN A 81 -12.13 -2.48 -9.58
N LEU A 82 -11.84 -1.66 -8.56
CA LEU A 82 -10.55 -1.69 -7.87
C LEU A 82 -10.29 -3.05 -7.22
N LEU A 83 -11.27 -3.62 -6.51
CA LEU A 83 -11.08 -4.92 -5.87
C LEU A 83 -10.87 -6.06 -6.87
N GLU A 84 -11.51 -6.00 -8.05
CA GLU A 84 -11.31 -6.98 -9.12
C GLU A 84 -9.93 -6.87 -9.77
N GLU A 85 -9.40 -5.65 -9.94
CA GLU A 85 -8.04 -5.43 -10.46
C GLU A 85 -6.94 -5.73 -9.42
N MET A 86 -7.23 -5.48 -8.14
CA MET A 86 -6.30 -5.71 -7.05
C MET A 86 -6.09 -7.19 -6.74
N LEU A 87 -7.10 -8.04 -6.98
CA LEU A 87 -7.10 -9.43 -6.57
C LEU A 87 -7.65 -10.34 -7.68
N ASP A 88 -6.77 -11.16 -8.28
CA ASP A 88 -7.17 -12.18 -9.24
C ASP A 88 -7.09 -13.57 -8.60
N ASN A 89 -8.19 -14.33 -8.69
CA ASN A 89 -8.29 -15.70 -8.15
C ASN A 89 -7.71 -15.82 -6.73
N GLY A 90 -7.96 -14.81 -5.89
CA GLY A 90 -7.51 -14.75 -4.49
C GLY A 90 -6.01 -14.58 -4.27
N TYR A 91 -5.28 -14.05 -5.26
CA TYR A 91 -3.91 -13.56 -5.17
C TYR A 91 -3.86 -12.07 -5.55
N PRO A 92 -3.19 -11.22 -4.75
CA PRO A 92 -2.96 -9.83 -5.12
C PRO A 92 -2.20 -9.75 -6.44
N LEU A 93 -2.71 -8.94 -7.36
CA LEU A 93 -2.11 -8.73 -8.67
C LEU A 93 -1.57 -7.30 -8.77
N THR A 94 -2.46 -6.32 -8.97
CA THR A 94 -2.08 -4.92 -9.12
C THR A 94 -2.51 -4.13 -7.90
N THR A 95 -1.58 -3.92 -6.97
CA THR A 95 -1.87 -3.18 -5.73
C THR A 95 -1.30 -1.77 -5.71
N GLU A 96 -0.57 -1.38 -6.76
CA GLU A 96 0.07 -0.08 -6.85
C GLU A 96 -0.92 0.98 -7.35
N PRO A 97 -1.17 2.07 -6.58
CA PRO A 97 -2.17 3.07 -6.91
C PRO A 97 -1.98 3.72 -8.28
N ASN A 98 -0.73 3.97 -8.69
CA ASN A 98 -0.42 4.55 -9.99
C ASN A 98 -0.79 3.62 -11.16
N ALA A 99 -0.54 2.32 -11.01
CA ALA A 99 -0.93 1.31 -12.00
C ALA A 99 -2.46 1.16 -12.03
N LEU A 100 -3.10 1.11 -10.86
CA LEU A 100 -4.56 1.07 -10.74
C LEU A 100 -5.22 2.28 -11.40
N LYS A 101 -4.72 3.51 -11.19
CA LYS A 101 -5.27 4.75 -11.78
C LYS A 101 -5.18 4.79 -13.30
N ALA A 102 -4.29 3.98 -13.88
CA ALA A 102 -4.15 3.85 -15.32
C ALA A 102 -5.19 2.89 -15.93
N MET A 103 -5.74 1.96 -15.13
CA MET A 103 -6.73 0.96 -15.54
C MET A 103 -8.16 1.31 -15.11
N VAL A 104 -8.31 1.79 -13.87
CA VAL A 104 -9.57 2.18 -13.24
C VAL A 104 -9.55 3.69 -13.00
N ALA A 105 -10.34 4.42 -13.79
CA ALA A 105 -10.41 5.87 -13.71
C ALA A 105 -11.04 6.34 -12.38
N PRO A 106 -10.44 7.31 -11.67
CA PRO A 106 -11.04 7.87 -10.45
C PRO A 106 -12.38 8.58 -10.73
N PRO A 107 -13.32 8.56 -9.75
CA PRO A 107 -14.65 9.16 -9.90
C PRO A 107 -14.59 10.69 -10.06
N PRO A 108 -15.62 11.32 -10.67
CA PRO A 108 -15.69 12.77 -10.86
C PRO A 108 -15.60 13.52 -9.52
N GLY A 109 -14.53 14.29 -9.31
CA GLY A 109 -14.29 15.03 -8.06
C GLY A 109 -13.11 14.50 -7.24
N ALA A 110 -12.57 13.33 -7.59
CA ALA A 110 -11.32 12.84 -7.00
C ALA A 110 -10.12 13.73 -7.38
N VAL A 111 -9.24 13.96 -6.40
CA VAL A 111 -8.00 14.75 -6.56
C VAL A 111 -7.13 14.09 -7.62
N GLY A 112 -6.87 14.77 -8.74
CA GLY A 112 -5.99 14.29 -9.82
C GLY A 112 -6.62 14.12 -11.22
N ARG A 113 -7.93 14.39 -11.40
CA ARG A 113 -8.58 14.33 -12.73
C ARG A 113 -8.10 15.36 -13.77
N LEU A 114 -7.26 16.32 -13.40
CA LEU A 114 -6.76 17.35 -14.34
C LEU A 114 -5.96 16.75 -15.50
N ALA A 115 -5.49 15.50 -15.42
CA ALA A 115 -4.79 14.82 -16.51
C ALA A 115 -5.69 13.91 -17.39
N ALA A 116 -6.95 13.65 -17.01
CA ALA A 116 -7.78 12.61 -17.64
C ALA A 116 -8.96 13.14 -18.50
N MET A 117 -9.21 14.45 -18.53
CA MET A 117 -10.36 15.03 -19.23
C MET A 117 -10.19 15.20 -20.76
N GLY A 118 -9.32 14.40 -21.40
CA GLY A 118 -9.07 14.47 -22.84
C GLY A 118 -9.10 13.15 -23.60
N ARG A 119 -9.35 12.00 -22.93
CA ARG A 119 -9.32 10.68 -23.58
C ARG A 119 -10.69 10.03 -23.60
N SER A 120 -11.60 10.64 -24.36
CA SER A 120 -12.84 10.01 -24.81
C SER A 120 -12.53 9.14 -26.04
N GLY A 121 -11.94 7.97 -25.80
CA GLY A 121 -11.63 7.00 -26.84
C GLY A 121 -10.86 5.83 -26.24
N VAL A 122 -11.23 4.61 -26.61
CA VAL A 122 -10.43 3.41 -26.34
C VAL A 122 -9.05 3.69 -26.93
N SER A 123 -8.05 3.89 -26.06
CA SER A 123 -6.68 4.12 -26.49
C SER A 123 -6.06 2.82 -26.98
N ASP A 124 -5.55 2.81 -28.22
CA ASP A 124 -4.82 1.69 -28.85
C ASP A 124 -3.48 1.36 -28.16
N SER A 125 -3.06 2.19 -27.19
CA SER A 125 -1.86 1.99 -26.39
C SER A 125 -2.24 1.49 -25.00
N LEU A 126 -1.62 0.38 -24.56
CA LEU A 126 -1.67 -0.07 -23.17
C LEU A 126 -1.30 1.08 -22.21
N PRO A 127 -1.86 1.12 -20.99
CA PRO A 127 -1.54 2.18 -20.04
C PRO A 127 -0.04 2.18 -19.73
N ASP A 128 0.63 3.34 -19.89
CA ASP A 128 2.03 3.53 -19.50
C ASP A 128 2.20 3.19 -18.00
N GLY A 129 2.82 2.06 -17.71
CA GLY A 129 3.02 1.57 -16.34
C GLY A 129 2.60 0.12 -16.11
N ALA A 130 1.72 -0.46 -16.94
CA ALA A 130 1.23 -1.83 -16.78
C ALA A 130 2.32 -2.92 -16.93
N LEU A 131 3.47 -2.57 -17.53
CA LEU A 131 4.63 -3.46 -17.74
C LEU A 131 5.94 -2.83 -17.21
N SER A 132 5.85 -1.78 -16.40
CA SER A 132 7.03 -1.12 -15.83
C SER A 132 7.60 -1.93 -14.68
N ASN A 133 8.92 -2.14 -14.64
CA ASN A 133 9.62 -2.69 -13.47
C ASN A 133 9.63 -1.71 -12.27
N ILE A 134 9.01 -0.53 -12.42
CA ILE A 134 8.92 0.54 -11.43
C ILE A 134 7.43 0.90 -11.30
N PRO A 135 6.62 0.08 -10.63
CA PRO A 135 5.17 0.24 -10.60
C PRO A 135 4.72 1.41 -9.69
N TRP A 136 5.56 1.83 -8.75
CA TRP A 136 5.30 2.96 -7.85
C TRP A 136 5.51 4.35 -8.48
N ARG A 137 6.11 4.46 -9.68
CA ARG A 137 6.40 5.75 -10.32
C ARG A 137 5.92 5.80 -11.77
N LYS A 138 5.10 6.80 -12.10
CA LYS A 138 4.61 7.01 -13.46
C LYS A 138 5.72 7.52 -14.39
N ALA A 139 5.72 7.04 -15.64
CA ALA A 139 6.58 7.59 -16.68
C ALA A 139 6.14 9.01 -17.10
N GLY A 140 7.11 9.86 -17.44
CA GLY A 140 6.82 11.19 -18.00
C GLY A 140 6.35 12.26 -17.00
N VAL A 141 6.56 12.05 -15.70
CA VAL A 141 6.38 13.10 -14.68
C VAL A 141 7.22 14.32 -15.04
N LYS A 142 6.66 15.53 -14.92
CA LYS A 142 7.33 16.80 -15.23
C LYS A 142 7.03 17.84 -14.16
N TYR A 143 8.09 18.44 -13.64
CA TYR A 143 8.06 19.60 -12.76
C TYR A 143 8.85 20.75 -13.39
N SER A 144 8.41 21.99 -13.14
CA SER A 144 9.14 23.19 -13.54
C SER A 144 10.45 23.35 -12.78
N GLN A 145 10.46 22.95 -11.51
CA GLN A 145 11.62 22.90 -10.63
C GLN A 145 11.73 21.50 -10.06
N ASN A 146 12.91 20.91 -10.13
CA ASN A 146 13.17 19.57 -9.62
C ASN A 146 13.70 19.69 -8.20
N GLU A 147 12.90 19.26 -7.22
CA GLU A 147 13.24 19.31 -5.81
C GLU A 147 12.82 18.00 -5.13
N ILE A 148 13.52 17.64 -4.06
CA ILE A 148 13.14 16.53 -3.19
C ILE A 148 13.46 16.93 -1.76
N TYR A 149 12.51 16.68 -0.88
CA TYR A 149 12.63 16.93 0.55
C TYR A 149 12.65 15.60 1.29
N PHE A 150 13.42 15.53 2.37
CA PHE A 150 13.46 14.41 3.28
C PHE A 150 13.32 14.94 4.69
N ASP A 151 12.30 14.49 5.39
CA ASP A 151 12.08 14.73 6.80
C ASP A 151 12.52 13.49 7.57
N VAL A 152 13.50 13.65 8.46
CA VAL A 152 13.96 12.58 9.34
C VAL A 152 13.26 12.75 10.67
N ILE A 153 12.34 11.84 10.99
CA ILE A 153 11.52 11.87 12.19
C ILE A 153 12.03 10.79 13.14
N GLU A 154 12.41 11.19 14.33
CA GLU A 154 12.91 10.30 15.38
C GLU A 154 11.98 10.39 16.60
N GLU A 155 11.61 9.24 17.14
CA GLU A 155 10.85 9.07 18.37
C GLU A 155 11.71 8.31 19.38
N ILE A 156 11.80 8.82 20.60
CA ILE A 156 12.63 8.24 21.66
C ILE A 156 11.70 7.68 22.74
N ASP A 157 11.75 6.36 22.88
CA ASP A 157 11.02 5.62 23.91
C ASP A 157 11.98 5.27 25.05
N ALA A 158 11.75 5.87 26.21
CA ALA A 158 12.64 5.72 27.36
C ALA A 158 11.87 5.38 28.64
N ILE A 159 12.36 4.38 29.38
CA ILE A 159 11.88 4.03 30.72
C ILE A 159 12.97 4.43 31.72
N VAL A 160 12.62 5.33 32.63
CA VAL A 160 13.50 5.84 33.67
C VAL A 160 12.98 5.40 35.03
N ASP A 161 13.86 4.92 35.90
CA ASP A 161 13.50 4.53 37.25
C ASP A 161 13.28 5.76 38.17
N ALA A 162 12.83 5.53 39.42
CA ALA A 162 12.60 6.60 40.37
C ALA A 162 13.89 7.32 40.85
N ASN A 163 15.06 6.70 40.64
CA ASN A 163 16.37 7.29 40.96
C ASN A 163 16.94 8.10 39.79
N GLY A 164 16.30 8.10 38.63
CA GLY A 164 16.76 8.76 37.41
C GLY A 164 17.69 7.91 36.54
N GLU A 165 17.80 6.61 36.81
CA GLU A 165 18.56 5.66 35.99
C GLU A 165 17.74 5.19 34.79
N MET A 166 18.37 5.13 33.61
CA MET A 166 17.74 4.68 32.38
C MET A 166 17.66 3.15 32.37
N LEU A 167 16.45 2.60 32.40
CA LEU A 167 16.20 1.16 32.34
C LEU A 167 16.11 0.66 30.89
N GLN A 168 15.53 1.47 30.01
CA GLN A 168 15.38 1.16 28.59
C GLN A 168 15.37 2.46 27.80
N CYS A 169 16.02 2.49 26.64
CA CYS A 169 15.99 3.62 25.72
C CYS A 169 16.09 3.06 24.29
N GLU A 170 15.05 3.26 23.50
CA GLU A 170 14.96 2.87 22.10
C GLU A 170 14.68 4.12 21.26
N VAL A 171 15.26 4.16 20.06
CA VAL A 171 15.04 5.25 19.11
C VAL A 171 14.44 4.66 17.85
N HIS A 172 13.22 5.08 17.54
CA HIS A 172 12.54 4.73 16.30
C HIS A 172 12.69 5.88 15.31
N GLY A 173 13.16 5.57 14.10
CA GLY A 173 13.37 6.56 13.04
C GLY A 173 12.54 6.23 11.80
N ALA A 174 11.92 7.25 11.21
CA ALA A 174 11.28 7.19 9.91
C ALA A 174 11.80 8.33 9.01
N ILE A 175 11.96 8.05 7.71
CA ILE A 175 12.35 9.06 6.72
C ILE A 175 11.17 9.27 5.78
N HIS A 176 10.55 10.45 5.86
CA HIS A 176 9.49 10.85 4.95
C HIS A 176 10.06 11.64 3.79
N GLY A 177 9.86 11.14 2.58
CA GLY A 177 10.26 11.81 1.34
C GLY A 177 9.10 12.57 0.70
N ASN A 178 9.39 13.72 0.10
CA ASN A 178 8.49 14.40 -0.83
C ASN A 178 9.23 14.69 -2.14
N CYS A 179 9.04 13.81 -3.12
CA CYS A 179 9.73 13.84 -4.40
C CYS A 179 8.95 14.66 -5.44
N ARG A 180 9.58 15.71 -5.97
CA ARG A 180 9.07 16.53 -7.07
C ARG A 180 10.10 16.59 -8.20
N LEU A 181 10.51 15.41 -8.64
CA LEU A 181 11.51 15.23 -9.69
C LEU A 181 10.84 14.83 -11.01
N SER A 182 11.38 15.31 -12.12
CA SER A 182 10.90 14.96 -13.46
C SER A 182 11.50 13.61 -13.92
N GLY A 183 10.75 12.88 -14.75
CA GLY A 183 11.20 11.61 -15.33
C GLY A 183 11.31 10.48 -14.30
N VAL A 184 12.32 9.63 -14.47
CA VAL A 184 12.62 8.45 -13.63
C VAL A 184 14.00 8.64 -13.00
N PRO A 185 14.12 9.44 -11.93
CA PRO A 185 15.40 9.73 -11.29
C PRO A 185 15.89 8.52 -10.50
N ASP A 186 17.17 8.17 -10.67
CA ASP A 186 17.84 7.16 -9.85
C ASP A 186 18.65 7.88 -8.77
N LEU A 187 18.22 7.71 -7.51
CA LEU A 187 18.80 8.39 -6.36
C LEU A 187 19.68 7.44 -5.55
N THR A 188 20.63 8.04 -4.84
CA THR A 188 21.50 7.35 -3.90
C THR A 188 21.60 8.17 -2.62
N MET A 189 21.30 7.52 -1.50
CA MET A 189 21.40 8.08 -0.15
C MET A 189 22.34 7.21 0.69
N VAL A 190 23.20 7.85 1.47
CA VAL A 190 24.21 7.20 2.30
C VAL A 190 24.19 7.86 3.67
N PHE A 191 24.00 7.07 4.72
CA PHE A 191 24.18 7.55 6.08
C PHE A 191 25.66 7.71 6.38
N ARG A 192 26.01 8.75 7.13
CA ARG A 192 27.40 8.98 7.55
C ARG A 192 27.93 7.79 8.35
N ASP A 193 27.10 7.27 9.24
CA ASP A 193 27.40 6.08 10.02
C ASP A 193 26.20 5.12 9.94
N PRO A 194 26.21 4.16 9.00
CA PRO A 194 25.15 3.16 8.89
C PRO A 194 25.15 2.15 10.04
N SER A 195 26.20 2.09 10.85
CA SER A 195 26.35 1.07 11.90
C SER A 195 25.48 1.32 13.13
N VAL A 196 24.96 2.53 13.29
CA VAL A 196 24.03 2.91 14.36
C VAL A 196 22.60 2.44 14.10
N ILE A 197 22.32 1.94 12.90
CA ILE A 197 21.00 1.47 12.49
C ILE A 197 20.97 -0.04 12.73
N ASP A 198 20.28 -0.47 13.77
CA ASP A 198 20.15 -1.89 14.13
C ASP A 198 19.25 -2.63 13.13
N ASP A 199 18.00 -2.20 13.03
CA ASP A 199 16.99 -2.76 12.13
C ASP A 199 16.44 -1.66 11.21
N CYS A 200 16.29 -1.99 9.93
CA CYS A 200 15.71 -1.09 8.95
C CYS A 200 14.71 -1.81 8.04
N SER A 201 13.63 -1.10 7.72
CA SER A 201 12.66 -1.49 6.71
C SER A 201 12.70 -0.47 5.58
N PHE A 202 12.45 -0.93 4.36
CA PHE A 202 12.53 -0.08 3.19
C PHE A 202 11.26 -0.15 2.36
N HIS A 203 10.89 0.99 1.77
CA HIS A 203 9.95 1.02 0.67
C HIS A 203 10.44 0.12 -0.48
N PRO A 204 9.53 -0.55 -1.23
CA PRO A 204 9.88 -1.38 -2.40
C PRO A 204 10.70 -0.68 -3.49
N CYS A 205 10.80 0.65 -3.43
CA CYS A 205 11.61 1.42 -4.36
C CYS A 205 13.11 1.27 -4.15
N VAL A 206 13.53 0.77 -2.98
CA VAL A 206 14.92 0.57 -2.60
C VAL A 206 15.42 -0.78 -3.11
N ARG A 207 16.61 -0.76 -3.72
CA ARG A 207 17.32 -1.95 -4.17
C ARG A 207 18.02 -2.61 -2.99
N TYR A 208 17.30 -3.48 -2.28
CA TYR A 208 17.76 -4.13 -1.04
C TYR A 208 19.14 -4.80 -1.17
N ALA A 209 19.36 -5.55 -2.25
CA ALA A 209 20.64 -6.25 -2.48
C ALA A 209 21.87 -5.31 -2.50
N ARG A 210 21.69 -4.07 -2.99
CA ARG A 210 22.76 -3.07 -2.98
C ARG A 210 22.97 -2.49 -1.58
N TYR A 211 21.91 -2.31 -0.82
CA TYR A 211 22.01 -1.88 0.57
C TYR A 211 22.73 -2.94 1.43
N GLU A 212 22.43 -4.23 1.27
CA GLU A 212 23.11 -5.28 2.04
C GLU A 212 24.63 -5.31 1.79
N HIS A 213 25.06 -5.14 0.54
CA HIS A 213 26.47 -5.22 0.18
C HIS A 213 27.24 -3.93 0.49
N ASP A 214 26.69 -2.77 0.09
CA ASP A 214 27.40 -1.49 0.11
C ASP A 214 26.99 -0.58 1.29
N ARG A 215 25.90 -0.91 2.01
CA ARG A 215 25.20 0.01 2.93
C ARG A 215 24.77 1.32 2.27
N VAL A 216 24.46 1.24 0.97
CA VAL A 216 24.02 2.36 0.13
C VAL A 216 22.56 2.18 -0.24
N ILE A 217 21.73 3.19 0.07
CA ILE A 217 20.32 3.18 -0.28
C ILE A 217 20.18 3.72 -1.70
N SER A 218 19.93 2.83 -2.66
CA SER A 218 19.72 3.18 -4.07
C SER A 218 18.30 2.90 -4.48
N PHE A 219 17.62 3.89 -5.06
CA PHE A 219 16.18 3.83 -5.28
C PHE A 219 15.69 4.79 -6.36
N VAL A 220 14.55 4.45 -6.97
CA VAL A 220 13.78 5.37 -7.80
C VAL A 220 12.55 5.78 -6.99
N PRO A 221 12.48 7.00 -6.43
CA PRO A 221 11.41 7.36 -5.50
C PRO A 221 10.03 7.37 -6.17
N PRO A 222 8.95 7.05 -5.43
CA PRO A 222 7.59 7.43 -5.83
C PRO A 222 7.50 8.94 -6.12
N ASP A 223 6.43 9.34 -6.81
CA ASP A 223 6.14 10.75 -7.04
C ASP A 223 5.31 11.31 -5.87
N GLY A 224 5.66 12.50 -5.36
CA GLY A 224 5.01 13.08 -4.18
C GLY A 224 5.52 12.49 -2.86
N VAL A 225 4.61 12.36 -1.88
CA VAL A 225 4.93 11.96 -0.51
C VAL A 225 5.06 10.43 -0.39
N PHE A 226 6.11 9.96 0.28
CA PHE A 226 6.36 8.55 0.57
C PHE A 226 7.17 8.37 1.87
N GLU A 227 7.21 7.15 2.38
CA GLU A 227 8.07 6.69 3.48
C GLU A 227 8.94 5.54 2.96
#